data_AF-A0A5B0LW78-F1
#
_entry.id   AF-A0A5B0LW78-F1
#
_cell.length_a   1.000
_cell.length_b   1.000
_cell.length_c   1.000
_cell.angle_alpha   90.00
_cell.angle_beta   90.00
_cell.angle_gamma   90.00
#
_symmetry.space_group_name_H-M   'P 1'
#
loop_
_entity.id
_entity.type
_entity.pdbx_description
1 polymer ?
#
loop_
_entity_poly.entity_id
_entity_poly.type
_entity_poly.pdbx_seq_one_letter_code
_entity_poly.pdbx_strand_id
1 'polypeptide(L)'
;MASVSAATIYICLRDWKLTGQPPRSKLADNFLPHLSPDSGLLKHYTHLLAAILNTVSKFFSRPDILQKEFKAQLTEWFDYSFQIDSTSKDEYNTDVRNELKELQQIPSTPTKSLVAAVHKVPQTLESKEDGRLRVLLAIDEASKLIDPIDTELDIPYFCVLRQALSEIPSGNGVFAVFTNTSPQIANFNPSQSQDRSSSHRGFGHKSFEPIYRISSLNVFVPKAPPSSWNDLLLPERLFSYGCPFYGLYFKEIVKERPETAVKTTSLIAETKLLLNSPSAPSGLSESQCFAILGSLIQTRLGHPSTQNLLHVTQHIACSLIWLEN
;
A
#
# COMPACT_ATOMS: atom_id res chain seq x y z
N MET A 1 -13.71 10.81 -6.73
CA MET A 1 -13.08 9.54 -7.15
C MET A 1 -12.02 9.93 -8.16
N ALA A 2 -10.74 9.71 -7.83
CA ALA A 2 -9.65 10.01 -8.75
C ALA A 2 -9.78 9.10 -9.98
N SER A 3 -9.74 9.67 -11.18
CA SER A 3 -9.62 8.91 -12.42
C SER A 3 -8.29 8.16 -12.38
N VAL A 4 -8.34 6.85 -12.16
CA VAL A 4 -7.16 6.00 -12.26
C VAL A 4 -6.78 5.96 -13.73
N SER A 5 -5.60 6.45 -14.09
CA SER A 5 -5.07 6.48 -15.46
C SER A 5 -4.20 5.25 -15.78
N ALA A 6 -4.34 4.17 -15.01
CA ALA A 6 -3.45 3.01 -15.02
C ALA A 6 -4.22 1.70 -14.80
N ALA A 7 -3.72 0.61 -15.37
CA ALA A 7 -4.23 -0.72 -15.12
C ALA A 7 -3.78 -1.18 -13.72
N THR A 8 -4.72 -1.21 -12.77
CA THR A 8 -4.45 -1.65 -11.40
C THR A 8 -4.68 -3.15 -11.27
N ILE A 9 -3.69 -3.87 -10.76
CA ILE A 9 -3.78 -5.28 -10.37
C ILE A 9 -3.81 -5.31 -8.85
N TYR A 10 -4.89 -5.81 -8.26
CA TYR A 10 -5.04 -5.88 -6.81
C TYR A 10 -4.92 -7.32 -6.30
N ILE A 11 -4.04 -7.54 -5.33
CA ILE A 11 -3.77 -8.86 -4.75
C ILE A 11 -3.79 -8.76 -3.24
N CYS A 12 -4.80 -9.33 -2.61
CA CYS A 12 -4.92 -9.41 -1.15
C CYS A 12 -4.38 -10.75 -0.65
N LEU A 13 -3.33 -10.70 0.18
CA LEU A 13 -2.64 -11.88 0.72
C LEU A 13 -3.25 -12.41 2.03
N ARG A 14 -4.43 -11.93 2.43
CA ARG A 14 -5.11 -12.29 3.68
C ARG A 14 -5.15 -13.81 3.89
N ASP A 15 -5.04 -14.22 5.16
CA ASP A 15 -5.23 -15.63 5.54
C ASP A 15 -6.61 -16.14 5.09
N TRP A 16 -6.65 -17.33 4.50
CA TRP A 16 -7.87 -17.96 3.99
C TRP A 16 -8.90 -18.23 5.10
N LYS A 17 -8.48 -18.28 6.37
CA LYS A 17 -9.36 -18.46 7.52
C LYS A 17 -10.08 -17.18 7.96
N LEU A 18 -9.61 -16.01 7.53
CA LEU A 18 -10.14 -14.72 7.97
C LEU A 18 -11.23 -14.22 7.03
N THR A 19 -12.38 -13.89 7.59
CA THR A 19 -13.50 -13.26 6.88
C THR A 19 -13.37 -11.73 6.97
N GLY A 20 -13.23 -11.08 5.83
CA GLY A 20 -13.08 -9.61 5.76
C GLY A 20 -13.08 -9.11 4.32
N GLN A 21 -13.18 -7.79 4.15
CA GLN A 21 -13.11 -7.13 2.85
C GLN A 21 -11.78 -6.36 2.70
N PRO A 22 -11.14 -6.39 1.52
CA PRO A 22 -11.46 -7.22 0.35
C PRO A 22 -11.04 -8.69 0.58
N PRO A 23 -11.67 -9.69 -0.06
CA PRO A 23 -11.37 -11.11 0.15
C PRO A 23 -9.94 -11.47 -0.27
N ARG A 24 -9.42 -12.60 0.23
CA ARG A 24 -8.15 -13.18 -0.24
C ARG A 24 -8.21 -13.39 -1.75
N SER A 25 -7.23 -12.88 -2.48
CA SER A 25 -7.14 -13.08 -3.93
C SER A 25 -6.73 -14.51 -4.25
N LYS A 26 -7.28 -15.11 -5.31
CA LYS A 26 -6.87 -16.47 -5.75
C LYS A 26 -5.41 -16.54 -6.22
N LEU A 27 -4.81 -15.42 -6.64
CA LEU A 27 -3.37 -15.34 -6.90
C LEU A 27 -2.51 -15.36 -5.63
N ALA A 28 -3.08 -15.15 -4.44
CA ALA A 28 -2.30 -15.11 -3.20
C ALA A 28 -1.56 -16.43 -2.93
N ASP A 29 -2.07 -17.55 -3.43
CA ASP A 29 -1.42 -18.86 -3.31
C ASP A 29 -0.14 -18.95 -4.17
N ASN A 30 -0.03 -18.13 -5.22
CA ASN A 30 1.20 -18.00 -6.00
C ASN A 30 2.23 -17.12 -5.27
N PHE A 31 1.79 -16.20 -4.40
CA PHE A 31 2.69 -15.38 -3.57
C PHE A 31 3.11 -16.10 -2.29
N LEU A 32 2.24 -16.96 -1.75
CA LEU A 32 2.45 -17.75 -0.53
C LEU A 32 2.34 -19.25 -0.87
N PRO A 33 3.28 -19.80 -1.67
CA PRO A 33 3.21 -21.20 -2.06
C PRO A 33 3.33 -22.12 -0.83
N HIS A 34 2.50 -23.16 -0.76
CA HIS A 34 2.51 -24.13 0.34
C HIS A 34 3.77 -25.00 0.37
N LEU A 35 4.39 -25.19 -0.80
CA LEU A 35 5.65 -25.91 -0.99
C LEU A 35 6.62 -24.99 -1.69
N SER A 36 7.87 -24.97 -1.26
CA SER A 36 8.93 -24.24 -1.97
C SER A 36 8.95 -24.69 -3.43
N PRO A 37 8.89 -23.75 -4.41
CA PRO A 37 8.95 -24.11 -5.81
C PRO A 37 10.27 -24.83 -6.14
N ASP A 38 10.21 -25.95 -6.85
CA ASP A 38 11.40 -26.76 -7.24
C ASP A 38 12.47 -25.95 -7.99
N SER A 39 12.06 -24.85 -8.63
CA SER A 39 12.94 -23.98 -9.40
C SER A 39 13.59 -22.84 -8.61
N GLY A 40 13.34 -22.77 -7.30
CA GLY A 40 13.68 -21.65 -6.42
C GLY A 40 12.63 -20.54 -6.44
N LEU A 41 12.43 -19.87 -5.30
CA LEU A 41 11.38 -18.86 -5.12
C LEU A 41 11.61 -17.59 -5.95
N LEU A 42 12.86 -17.16 -6.12
CA LEU A 42 13.21 -15.99 -6.94
C LEU A 42 12.79 -16.19 -8.40
N LYS A 43 13.09 -17.37 -8.95
CA LYS A 43 12.68 -17.74 -10.32
C LYS A 43 11.17 -17.80 -10.44
N HIS A 44 10.49 -18.36 -9.45
CA HIS A 44 9.03 -18.40 -9.39
C HIS A 44 8.41 -17.01 -9.39
N TYR A 45 8.85 -16.09 -8.52
CA TYR A 45 8.33 -14.73 -8.48
C TYR A 45 8.63 -13.94 -9.76
N THR A 46 9.81 -14.13 -10.35
CA THR A 46 10.17 -13.47 -11.62
C THR A 46 9.23 -13.92 -12.75
N HIS A 47 8.92 -15.22 -12.85
CA HIS A 47 7.93 -15.73 -13.80
C HIS A 47 6.50 -15.30 -13.47
N LEU A 48 6.13 -15.24 -12.19
CA LEU A 48 4.80 -14.79 -11.76
C LEU A 48 4.56 -13.33 -12.17
N LEU A 49 5.53 -12.45 -11.95
CA LEU A 49 5.47 -11.05 -12.39
C LEU A 49 5.35 -10.96 -13.91
N ALA A 50 6.14 -11.75 -14.65
CA ALA A 50 6.07 -11.80 -16.11
C ALA A 50 4.69 -12.29 -16.60
N ALA A 51 4.12 -13.32 -15.96
CA ALA A 51 2.80 -13.86 -16.28
C ALA A 51 1.68 -12.84 -16.07
N ILE A 52 1.73 -12.10 -14.95
CA ILE A 52 0.78 -11.01 -14.67
C ILE A 52 0.87 -9.93 -15.75
N LEU A 53 2.08 -9.47 -16.09
CA LEU A 53 2.27 -8.42 -17.09
C LEU A 53 1.91 -8.86 -18.51
N ASN A 54 2.21 -10.12 -18.88
CA ASN A 54 1.74 -10.69 -20.14
C ASN A 54 0.21 -10.75 -20.20
N THR A 55 -0.45 -11.12 -19.09
CA THR A 55 -1.92 -11.18 -19.02
C THR A 55 -2.54 -9.79 -19.22
N VAL A 56 -1.97 -8.76 -18.58
CA VAL A 56 -2.35 -7.36 -18.82
C VAL A 56 -2.20 -7.02 -20.30
N SER A 57 -1.01 -7.25 -20.87
CA SER A 57 -0.74 -6.93 -22.28
C SER A 57 -1.69 -7.65 -23.24
N LYS A 58 -1.95 -8.95 -23.01
CA LYS A 58 -2.90 -9.75 -23.80
C LYS A 58 -4.31 -9.17 -23.72
N PHE A 59 -4.78 -8.80 -22.54
CA PHE A 59 -6.11 -8.21 -22.36
C PHE A 59 -6.26 -6.90 -23.15
N PHE A 60 -5.32 -5.97 -23.00
CA PHE A 60 -5.38 -4.68 -23.70
C PHE A 60 -5.09 -4.78 -25.20
N SER A 61 -4.49 -5.88 -25.67
CA SER A 61 -4.31 -6.16 -27.10
C SER A 61 -5.55 -6.72 -27.78
N ARG A 62 -6.62 -7.04 -27.04
CA ARG A 62 -7.83 -7.63 -27.62
C ARG A 62 -8.52 -6.63 -28.56
N PRO A 63 -8.95 -7.04 -29.77
CA PRO A 63 -9.59 -6.13 -30.72
C PRO A 63 -10.84 -5.42 -30.17
N ASP A 64 -11.63 -6.11 -29.35
CA ASP A 64 -12.83 -5.55 -28.71
C ASP A 64 -12.52 -4.52 -27.61
N ILE A 65 -11.31 -4.56 -27.03
CA ILE A 65 -10.83 -3.60 -26.04
C ILE A 65 -10.17 -2.40 -26.72
N LEU A 66 -9.31 -2.62 -27.72
CA LEU A 66 -8.58 -1.56 -28.43
C LEU A 66 -9.49 -0.52 -29.10
N GLN A 67 -10.70 -0.92 -29.51
CA GLN A 67 -11.67 0.00 -30.13
C GLN A 67 -12.38 0.91 -29.13
N LYS A 68 -12.26 0.66 -27.82
CA LYS A 68 -12.90 1.44 -26.77
C LYS A 68 -12.04 2.64 -26.38
N GLU A 69 -12.67 3.69 -25.86
CA GLU A 69 -11.93 4.79 -25.21
C GLU A 69 -11.15 4.27 -23.99
N PHE A 70 -9.98 4.84 -23.71
CA PHE A 70 -9.07 4.36 -22.66
C PHE A 70 -9.73 4.20 -21.29
N LYS A 71 -10.61 5.13 -20.89
CA LYS A 71 -11.36 5.02 -19.64
C LYS A 71 -12.26 3.78 -19.61
N ALA A 72 -12.92 3.46 -20.72
CA ALA A 72 -13.74 2.26 -20.84
C ALA A 72 -12.88 0.99 -20.87
N GLN A 73 -11.69 1.02 -21.47
CA GLN A 73 -10.73 -0.10 -21.39
C GLN A 73 -10.35 -0.40 -19.93
N LEU A 74 -10.10 0.63 -19.13
CA LEU A 74 -9.78 0.48 -17.70
C LEU A 74 -10.97 -0.03 -16.88
N THR A 75 -12.20 0.35 -17.23
CA THR A 75 -13.41 -0.21 -16.61
C THR A 75 -13.55 -1.70 -16.91
N GLU A 76 -13.40 -2.11 -18.17
CA GLU A 76 -13.42 -3.53 -18.57
C GLU A 76 -12.31 -4.33 -17.88
N TRP A 77 -11.11 -3.74 -17.79
CA TRP A 77 -9.99 -4.34 -17.05
C TRP A 77 -10.33 -4.54 -15.57
N PHE A 78 -10.95 -3.54 -14.95
CA PHE A 78 -11.37 -3.63 -13.55
C PHE A 78 -12.41 -4.73 -13.36
N ASP A 79 -13.40 -4.84 -14.25
CA ASP A 79 -14.42 -5.90 -14.19
C ASP A 79 -13.84 -7.29 -14.45
N TYR A 80 -12.81 -7.40 -15.29
CA TYR A 80 -12.10 -8.66 -15.56
C TYR A 80 -11.20 -9.11 -14.39
N SER A 81 -10.46 -8.18 -13.77
CA SER A 81 -9.35 -8.51 -12.86
C SER A 81 -9.64 -8.28 -11.37
N PHE A 82 -10.51 -7.32 -11.01
CA PHE A 82 -10.67 -6.87 -9.63
C PHE A 82 -11.80 -7.61 -8.90
N GLN A 83 -11.44 -8.30 -7.83
CA GLN A 83 -12.40 -9.00 -6.98
C GLN A 83 -12.89 -8.08 -5.85
N ILE A 84 -14.05 -7.43 -6.05
CA ILE A 84 -14.71 -6.58 -5.03
C ILE A 84 -15.28 -7.42 -3.89
N ASP A 85 -15.88 -8.56 -4.22
CA ASP A 85 -16.66 -9.38 -3.30
C ASP A 85 -16.33 -10.87 -3.49
N SER A 86 -17.17 -11.78 -3.00
CA SER A 86 -16.97 -13.22 -3.19
C SER A 86 -17.13 -13.67 -4.65
N THR A 87 -17.48 -12.78 -5.58
CA THR A 87 -17.56 -13.10 -7.02
C THR A 87 -16.16 -13.40 -7.53
N SER A 88 -15.97 -14.66 -7.86
CA SER A 88 -14.71 -15.18 -8.36
C SER A 88 -14.36 -14.56 -9.73
N LYS A 89 -13.12 -14.05 -9.87
CA LYS A 89 -12.56 -13.63 -11.16
C LYS A 89 -11.78 -14.78 -11.82
N ASP A 90 -12.47 -15.89 -12.04
CA ASP A 90 -11.83 -17.14 -12.47
C ASP A 90 -11.05 -17.02 -13.77
N GLU A 91 -11.55 -16.22 -14.72
CA GLU A 91 -10.90 -16.01 -16.02
C GLU A 91 -9.51 -15.40 -15.85
N TYR A 92 -9.40 -14.23 -15.23
CA TYR A 92 -8.12 -13.58 -14.96
C TYR A 92 -7.14 -14.48 -14.21
N ASN A 93 -7.61 -15.15 -13.15
CA ASN A 93 -6.76 -16.04 -12.35
C ASN A 93 -6.28 -17.26 -13.17
N THR A 94 -7.13 -17.77 -14.06
CA THR A 94 -6.79 -18.89 -14.95
C THR A 94 -5.77 -18.47 -15.99
N ASP A 95 -5.95 -17.28 -16.59
CA ASP A 95 -5.04 -16.74 -17.60
C ASP A 95 -3.63 -16.52 -17.03
N VAL A 96 -3.53 -15.92 -15.84
CA VAL A 96 -2.23 -15.74 -15.16
C VAL A 96 -1.59 -17.09 -14.84
N ARG A 97 -2.36 -18.10 -14.40
CA ARG A 97 -1.82 -19.43 -14.10
C ARG A 97 -1.36 -20.17 -15.36
N ASN A 98 -2.05 -20.01 -16.48
CA ASN A 98 -1.68 -20.59 -17.76
C ASN A 98 -0.38 -19.96 -18.27
N GLU A 99 -0.31 -18.62 -18.26
CA GLU A 99 0.93 -17.88 -18.57
C GLU A 99 2.10 -18.31 -17.69
N LEU A 100 1.89 -18.45 -16.37
CA LEU A 100 2.93 -18.90 -15.46
C LEU A 100 3.45 -20.30 -15.82
N LYS A 101 2.55 -21.24 -16.14
CA LYS A 101 2.93 -22.60 -16.55
C LYS A 101 3.72 -22.60 -17.85
N GLU A 102 3.29 -21.81 -18.84
CA GLU A 102 4.00 -21.66 -20.11
C GLU A 102 5.42 -21.12 -19.87
N LEU A 103 5.56 -20.04 -19.09
CA LEU A 103 6.85 -19.44 -18.76
C LEU A 103 7.78 -20.39 -18.00
N GLN A 104 7.24 -21.25 -17.14
CA GLN A 104 8.01 -22.26 -16.41
C GLN A 104 8.55 -23.39 -17.30
N GLN A 105 7.91 -23.67 -18.44
CA GLN A 105 8.33 -24.69 -19.40
C GLN A 105 9.36 -24.17 -20.43
N ILE A 106 9.41 -22.86 -20.66
CA ILE A 106 10.32 -22.27 -21.65
C ILE A 106 11.75 -22.26 -21.08
N PRO A 107 12.78 -22.69 -21.85
CA PRO A 107 14.18 -22.70 -21.40
C PRO A 107 14.83 -21.31 -21.30
N SER A 108 14.06 -20.23 -21.43
CA SER A 108 14.55 -18.85 -21.30
C SER A 108 14.86 -18.49 -19.85
N THR A 109 15.76 -17.53 -19.63
CA THR A 109 16.02 -17.04 -18.28
C THR A 109 14.81 -16.22 -17.77
N PRO A 110 14.43 -16.34 -16.48
CA PRO A 110 13.26 -15.66 -15.93
C PRO A 110 13.29 -14.14 -16.13
N THR A 111 14.45 -13.51 -15.92
CA THR A 111 14.65 -12.08 -16.17
C THR A 111 14.33 -11.68 -17.61
N LYS A 112 14.75 -12.48 -18.61
CA LYS A 112 14.46 -12.16 -20.02
C LYS A 112 12.95 -12.19 -20.29
N SER A 113 12.24 -13.16 -19.71
CA SER A 113 10.79 -13.24 -19.81
C SER A 113 10.10 -12.04 -19.16
N LEU A 114 10.57 -11.62 -17.98
CA LEU A 114 10.06 -10.44 -17.29
C LEU A 114 10.30 -9.16 -18.08
N VAL A 115 11.52 -8.93 -18.54
CA VAL A 115 11.87 -7.77 -19.39
C VAL A 115 11.03 -7.73 -20.66
N ALA A 116 10.84 -8.88 -21.32
CA ALA A 116 9.98 -8.97 -22.50
C ALA A 116 8.52 -8.63 -22.18
N ALA A 117 7.98 -9.12 -21.05
CA ALA A 117 6.61 -8.80 -20.63
C ALA A 117 6.45 -7.30 -20.32
N VAL A 118 7.44 -6.70 -19.63
CA VAL A 118 7.47 -5.26 -19.32
C VAL A 118 7.44 -4.41 -20.60
N HIS A 119 8.20 -4.76 -21.64
CA HIS A 119 8.23 -3.98 -22.87
C HIS A 119 6.93 -4.04 -23.70
N LYS A 120 6.09 -5.07 -23.52
CA LYS A 120 4.78 -5.16 -24.18
C LYS A 120 3.73 -4.26 -23.54
N VAL A 121 3.90 -3.89 -22.27
CA VAL A 121 2.93 -3.08 -21.51
C VAL A 121 2.78 -1.66 -22.08
N PRO A 122 3.87 -0.88 -22.30
CA PRO A 122 3.76 0.44 -22.91
C PRO A 122 3.13 0.44 -24.32
N GLN A 123 3.43 -0.59 -25.12
CA GLN A 123 2.91 -0.72 -26.49
C GLN A 123 1.40 -0.94 -26.53
N THR A 124 0.82 -1.47 -25.45
CA THR A 124 -0.60 -1.85 -25.39
C THR A 124 -1.44 -0.86 -24.59
N LEU A 125 -0.81 -0.03 -23.75
CA LEU A 125 -1.45 0.95 -22.86
C LEU A 125 -1.10 2.39 -23.23
N GLU A 126 -1.04 2.73 -24.52
CA GLU A 126 -0.76 4.10 -24.99
C GLU A 126 -1.86 5.09 -24.56
N SER A 127 -1.74 5.64 -23.34
CA SER A 127 -2.44 6.89 -23.01
C SER A 127 -1.71 8.06 -23.68
N LYS A 128 -2.47 8.90 -24.39
CA LYS A 128 -2.05 10.18 -24.97
C LYS A 128 -1.71 11.25 -23.91
N GLU A 129 -2.09 11.01 -22.66
CA GLU A 129 -1.71 11.86 -21.53
C GLU A 129 -0.38 11.36 -20.97
N ASP A 130 0.53 12.32 -20.74
CA ASP A 130 1.96 12.28 -20.38
C ASP A 130 2.31 11.50 -19.08
N GLY A 131 1.39 10.68 -18.59
CA GLY A 131 1.52 9.88 -17.38
C GLY A 131 2.41 8.66 -17.61
N ARG A 132 3.60 8.67 -17.01
CA ARG A 132 4.55 7.55 -17.00
C ARG A 132 4.01 6.27 -16.36
N LEU A 133 2.92 6.34 -15.58
CA LEU A 133 2.32 5.18 -14.91
C LEU A 133 1.35 4.44 -15.85
N ARG A 134 1.64 3.16 -16.14
CA ARG A 134 0.84 2.27 -16.99
C ARG A 134 0.18 1.16 -16.17
N VAL A 135 0.93 0.53 -15.28
CA VAL A 135 0.48 -0.61 -14.46
C VAL A 135 0.81 -0.36 -12.99
N LEU A 136 -0.17 -0.61 -12.12
CA LEU A 136 -0.03 -0.54 -10.68
C LEU A 136 -0.33 -1.90 -10.06
N LEU A 137 0.68 -2.58 -9.54
CA LEU A 137 0.56 -3.82 -8.76
C LEU A 137 0.36 -3.47 -7.28
N ALA A 138 -0.87 -3.54 -6.79
CA ALA A 138 -1.20 -3.31 -5.39
C ALA A 138 -1.29 -4.64 -4.63
N ILE A 139 -0.36 -4.88 -3.72
CA ILE A 139 -0.28 -6.06 -2.86
C ILE A 139 -0.74 -5.67 -1.45
N ASP A 140 -1.94 -6.10 -1.08
CA ASP A 140 -2.50 -5.89 0.25
C ASP A 140 -2.22 -7.06 1.19
N GLU A 141 -2.25 -6.79 2.50
CA GLU A 141 -1.85 -7.75 3.54
C GLU A 141 -0.40 -8.22 3.34
N ALA A 142 0.48 -7.34 2.84
CA ALA A 142 1.86 -7.68 2.46
C ALA A 142 2.71 -8.17 3.64
N SER A 143 2.31 -7.87 4.88
CA SER A 143 2.91 -8.44 6.09
C SER A 143 2.95 -9.98 6.11
N LYS A 144 2.06 -10.65 5.35
CA LYS A 144 2.06 -12.11 5.23
C LYS A 144 3.30 -12.68 4.53
N LEU A 145 4.09 -11.85 3.84
CA LEU A 145 5.34 -12.25 3.18
C LEU A 145 6.58 -12.14 4.10
N ILE A 146 6.42 -11.68 5.35
CA ILE A 146 7.55 -11.48 6.28
C ILE A 146 7.94 -12.78 6.99
N ASP A 147 6.96 -13.47 7.55
CA ASP A 147 7.16 -14.67 8.36
C ASP A 147 7.73 -15.86 7.56
N PRO A 148 7.27 -16.16 6.32
CA PRO A 148 7.85 -17.24 5.55
C PRO A 148 9.25 -16.87 5.06
N ILE A 149 10.23 -17.74 5.37
CA ILE A 149 11.63 -17.62 4.97
C ILE A 149 11.89 -18.57 3.80
N ASP A 150 12.54 -18.06 2.76
CA ASP A 150 13.01 -18.88 1.66
C ASP A 150 14.18 -19.75 2.10
N THR A 151 14.08 -21.06 1.87
CA THR A 151 15.07 -22.04 2.34
C THR A 151 16.38 -22.01 1.57
N GLU A 152 16.38 -21.50 0.33
CA GLU A 152 17.59 -21.44 -0.51
C GLU A 152 18.40 -20.17 -0.23
N LEU A 153 17.71 -19.04 -0.07
CA LEU A 153 18.30 -17.71 0.08
C LEU A 153 18.40 -17.25 1.54
N ASP A 154 17.75 -17.95 2.49
CA ASP A 154 17.69 -17.61 3.92
C ASP A 154 17.21 -16.16 4.18
N ILE A 155 16.23 -15.70 3.40
CA ILE A 155 15.62 -14.38 3.52
C ILE A 155 14.08 -14.46 3.45
N PRO A 156 13.36 -13.48 4.02
CA PRO A 156 11.90 -13.42 3.91
C PRO A 156 11.42 -13.43 2.45
N TYR A 157 10.26 -14.06 2.21
CA TYR A 157 9.61 -14.08 0.88
C TYR A 157 9.43 -12.66 0.33
N PHE A 158 9.13 -11.70 1.20
CA PHE A 158 9.05 -10.29 0.87
C PHE A 158 10.33 -9.76 0.21
N CYS A 159 11.51 -10.14 0.72
CA CYS A 159 12.79 -9.74 0.15
C CYS A 159 13.04 -10.39 -1.20
N VAL A 160 12.67 -11.66 -1.37
CA VAL A 160 12.76 -12.37 -2.66
C VAL A 160 11.86 -11.72 -3.71
N LEU A 161 10.64 -11.32 -3.32
CA LEU A 161 9.73 -10.60 -4.21
C LEU A 161 10.28 -9.23 -4.60
N ARG A 162 10.92 -8.50 -3.67
CA ARG A 162 11.63 -7.25 -3.98
C ARG A 162 12.77 -7.46 -4.97
N GLN A 163 13.55 -8.53 -4.81
CA GLN A 163 14.60 -8.89 -5.77
C GLN A 163 14.02 -9.17 -7.17
N ALA A 164 12.89 -9.89 -7.25
CA ALA A 164 12.21 -10.11 -8.53
C ALA A 164 11.68 -8.80 -9.14
N LEU A 165 11.16 -7.89 -8.32
CA LEU A 165 10.70 -6.56 -8.77
C LEU A 165 11.85 -5.65 -9.22
N SER A 166 13.05 -5.76 -8.63
CA SER A 166 14.22 -4.97 -9.05
C SER A 166 14.76 -5.34 -10.44
N GLU A 167 14.35 -6.49 -10.98
CA GLU A 167 14.67 -6.90 -12.35
C GLU A 167 13.82 -6.17 -13.42
N ILE A 168 12.80 -5.41 -13.01
CA ILE A 168 11.97 -4.61 -13.92
C ILE A 168 12.78 -3.38 -14.40
N PRO A 169 12.98 -3.21 -15.73
CA PRO A 169 13.74 -2.07 -16.24
C PRO A 169 13.05 -0.72 -15.99
N SER A 170 13.86 0.32 -15.76
CA SER A 170 13.40 1.71 -15.56
C SER A 170 12.59 2.27 -16.72
N GLY A 171 11.68 3.19 -16.41
CA GLY A 171 10.96 3.98 -17.43
C GLY A 171 9.82 3.28 -18.18
N ASN A 172 9.43 2.05 -17.79
CA ASN A 172 8.36 1.29 -18.46
C ASN A 172 6.98 1.42 -17.82
N GLY A 173 6.85 2.23 -16.77
CA GLY A 173 5.55 2.57 -16.17
C GLY A 173 4.88 1.47 -15.36
N VAL A 174 5.65 0.50 -14.88
CA VAL A 174 5.17 -0.55 -13.97
C VAL A 174 5.60 -0.21 -12.55
N PHE A 175 4.64 -0.18 -11.63
CA PHE A 175 4.88 0.16 -10.22
C PHE A 175 4.24 -0.87 -9.32
N ALA A 176 4.87 -1.17 -8.20
CA ALA A 176 4.30 -2.01 -7.14
C ALA A 176 4.05 -1.18 -5.88
N VAL A 177 3.02 -1.51 -5.12
CA VAL A 177 2.63 -0.87 -3.86
C VAL A 177 2.24 -1.95 -2.87
N PHE A 178 2.65 -1.80 -1.61
CA PHE A 178 2.39 -2.78 -0.55
C PHE A 178 1.54 -2.16 0.55
N THR A 179 0.45 -2.79 0.97
CA THR A 179 -0.40 -2.29 2.06
C THR A 179 -0.49 -3.28 3.22
N ASN A 180 -0.93 -2.79 4.38
CA ASN A 180 -0.93 -3.50 5.66
C ASN A 180 0.44 -4.13 6.00
N THR A 181 1.43 -3.25 6.05
CA THR A 181 2.81 -3.59 6.29
C THR A 181 3.10 -3.51 7.78
N SER A 182 3.61 -4.59 8.39
CA SER A 182 4.23 -4.52 9.73
C SER A 182 5.28 -3.40 9.73
N PRO A 183 5.56 -2.73 10.87
CA PRO A 183 6.67 -1.79 10.97
C PRO A 183 8.02 -2.37 10.50
N GLN A 184 8.16 -3.70 10.52
CA GLN A 184 9.30 -4.40 9.94
C GLN A 184 9.43 -4.19 8.43
N ILE A 185 8.31 -4.11 7.68
CA ILE A 185 8.34 -3.78 6.25
C ILE A 185 8.75 -2.33 5.99
N ALA A 186 8.28 -1.39 6.81
CA ALA A 186 8.68 0.01 6.71
C ALA A 186 10.17 0.23 7.07
N ASN A 187 10.74 -0.65 7.90
CA ASN A 187 12.15 -0.63 8.29
C ASN A 187 13.09 -1.32 7.28
N PHE A 188 12.60 -1.88 6.16
CA PHE A 188 13.46 -2.50 5.13
C PHE A 188 14.12 -1.48 4.17
N ASN A 189 14.36 -0.26 4.64
CA ASN A 189 15.35 0.65 4.06
C ASN A 189 16.55 0.82 5.02
N PRO A 190 17.20 -0.27 5.48
CA PRO A 190 18.41 -0.14 6.28
C PRO A 190 19.53 0.41 5.39
N SER A 191 20.55 1.03 6.00
CA SER A 191 21.77 1.40 5.27
C SER A 191 22.31 0.19 4.51
N GLN A 192 22.84 0.36 3.29
CA GLN A 192 23.38 -0.73 2.43
C GLN A 192 24.25 -1.76 3.18
N SER A 193 24.93 -1.36 4.25
CA SER A 193 25.76 -2.23 5.10
C SER A 193 24.98 -3.25 5.97
N GLN A 194 23.66 -3.09 6.15
CA GLN A 194 22.82 -3.92 7.02
C GLN A 194 21.78 -4.74 6.25
N ASP A 195 21.62 -4.52 4.95
CA ASP A 195 20.66 -5.24 4.12
C ASP A 195 21.26 -6.55 3.58
N ARG A 196 20.89 -7.70 4.18
CA ARG A 196 21.32 -9.01 3.66
C ARG A 196 20.79 -9.30 2.25
N SER A 197 19.70 -8.65 1.83
CA SER A 197 19.11 -8.81 0.49
C SER A 197 19.86 -8.04 -0.61
N SER A 198 20.74 -7.10 -0.24
CA SER A 198 21.58 -6.31 -1.15
C SER A 198 22.79 -7.08 -1.73
N SER A 199 22.98 -8.34 -1.31
CA SER A 199 24.10 -9.18 -1.72
C SER A 199 24.08 -9.56 -3.21
N HIS A 200 22.96 -9.35 -3.92
CA HIS A 200 22.85 -9.64 -5.35
C HIS A 200 22.82 -8.39 -6.22
N ARG A 201 24.04 -7.94 -6.58
CA ARG A 201 24.38 -6.91 -7.59
C ARG A 201 23.79 -5.53 -7.24
N GLY A 202 24.52 -4.45 -7.53
CA GLY A 202 24.04 -3.08 -7.34
C GLY A 202 22.88 -2.66 -8.27
N PHE A 203 21.98 -3.57 -8.62
CA PHE A 203 20.72 -3.31 -9.29
C PHE A 203 19.62 -3.20 -8.24
N GLY A 204 19.25 -1.96 -7.96
CA GLY A 204 18.21 -1.61 -7.01
C GLY A 204 18.02 -0.11 -7.07
N HIS A 205 16.81 0.32 -7.39
CA HIS A 205 16.51 1.73 -7.57
C HIS A 205 15.89 2.33 -6.30
N LYS A 206 15.79 3.66 -6.27
CA LYS A 206 15.48 4.44 -5.07
C LYS A 206 14.11 4.02 -4.53
N SER A 207 14.13 3.34 -3.38
CA SER A 207 12.93 3.15 -2.57
C SER A 207 12.55 4.51 -1.96
N PHE A 208 11.33 4.96 -2.17
CA PHE A 208 10.86 6.18 -1.51
C PHE A 208 10.60 5.96 -0.04
N GLU A 209 10.56 7.06 0.70
CA GLU A 209 10.03 7.06 2.05
C GLU A 209 8.59 6.53 2.05
N PRO A 210 8.23 5.63 2.98
CA PRO A 210 6.86 5.13 3.09
C PRO A 210 5.84 6.28 3.16
N ILE A 211 4.86 6.28 2.25
CA ILE A 211 3.75 7.24 2.33
C ILE A 211 2.68 6.67 3.26
N TYR A 212 2.53 7.27 4.42
CA TYR A 212 1.50 6.92 5.38
C TYR A 212 0.16 7.54 4.95
N ARG A 213 -0.69 6.76 4.27
CA ARG A 213 -2.10 7.14 4.09
C ARG A 213 -2.88 6.74 5.33
N ILE A 214 -3.06 7.69 6.22
CA ILE A 214 -3.85 7.48 7.43
C ILE A 214 -5.30 7.81 7.08
N SER A 215 -6.06 6.81 6.62
CA SER A 215 -7.45 6.96 6.14
C SER A 215 -8.40 7.54 7.18
N SER A 216 -8.03 7.49 8.45
CA SER A 216 -8.74 8.12 9.56
C SER A 216 -8.37 9.59 9.74
N LEU A 217 -7.18 10.03 9.33
CA LEU A 217 -6.83 11.43 9.43
C LEU A 217 -7.63 12.22 8.41
N ASN A 218 -8.28 13.28 8.88
CA ASN A 218 -8.99 14.27 8.07
C ASN A 218 -10.32 13.82 7.43
N VAL A 219 -10.94 12.73 7.89
CA VAL A 219 -12.28 12.30 7.40
C VAL A 219 -13.33 13.41 7.53
N PHE A 220 -13.16 14.28 8.53
CA PHE A 220 -14.06 15.40 8.80
C PHE A 220 -13.59 16.74 8.26
N VAL A 221 -12.45 16.80 7.58
CA VAL A 221 -11.95 18.06 7.01
C VAL A 221 -12.87 18.52 5.88
N PRO A 222 -13.36 19.77 5.92
CA PRO A 222 -14.11 20.34 4.82
C PRO A 222 -13.33 20.24 3.51
N LYS A 223 -13.99 19.82 2.42
CA LYS A 223 -13.36 19.70 1.09
C LYS A 223 -12.88 21.05 0.54
N ALA A 224 -13.51 22.14 0.97
CA ALA A 224 -13.08 23.48 0.62
C ALA A 224 -11.82 23.86 1.42
N PRO A 225 -10.78 24.40 0.76
CA PRO A 225 -9.59 24.91 1.46
C PRO A 225 -9.95 26.12 2.36
N PRO A 226 -9.13 26.43 3.38
CA PRO A 226 -9.33 27.64 4.17
C PRO A 226 -9.17 28.88 3.31
N SER A 227 -10.12 29.79 3.48
CA SER A 227 -10.16 31.09 2.79
C SER A 227 -9.21 32.11 3.43
N SER A 228 -8.80 31.90 4.67
CA SER A 228 -7.86 32.76 5.42
C SER A 228 -7.19 32.01 6.57
N TRP A 229 -6.17 32.64 7.17
CA TRP A 229 -5.55 32.15 8.41
C TRP A 229 -6.54 32.04 9.57
N ASN A 230 -7.45 33.01 9.71
CA ASN A 230 -8.47 32.97 10.75
C ASN A 230 -9.42 31.78 10.55
N ASP A 231 -9.77 31.48 9.29
CA ASP A 231 -10.60 30.34 8.91
C ASP A 231 -9.88 28.99 9.16
N LEU A 232 -8.55 28.94 9.00
CA LEU A 232 -7.75 27.77 9.36
C LEU A 232 -7.70 27.53 10.88
N LEU A 233 -7.63 28.61 11.66
CA LEU A 233 -7.51 28.57 13.12
C LEU A 233 -8.86 28.40 13.86
N LEU A 234 -9.97 28.29 13.12
CA LEU A 234 -11.27 28.00 13.72
C LEU A 234 -11.24 26.65 14.44
N PRO A 235 -11.71 26.56 15.70
CA PRO A 235 -11.72 25.30 16.46
C PRO A 235 -12.41 24.15 15.72
N GLU A 236 -13.53 24.43 15.05
CA GLU A 236 -14.27 23.48 14.21
C GLU A 236 -13.39 22.85 13.13
N ARG A 237 -12.50 23.65 12.55
CA ARG A 237 -11.57 23.18 11.54
C ARG A 237 -10.43 22.40 12.19
N LEU A 238 -9.84 22.93 13.24
CA LEU A 238 -8.72 22.30 13.96
C LEU A 238 -9.07 20.90 14.47
N PHE A 239 -10.25 20.71 15.07
CA PHE A 239 -10.72 19.39 15.54
C PHE A 239 -11.13 18.44 14.41
N SER A 240 -11.27 18.93 13.18
CA SER A 240 -11.55 18.11 12.01
C SER A 240 -10.30 17.55 11.36
N TYR A 241 -9.13 18.15 11.62
CA TYR A 241 -7.83 17.67 11.17
C TYR A 241 -7.30 16.56 12.07
N GLY A 242 -6.58 15.61 11.48
CA GLY A 242 -5.96 14.53 12.22
C GLY A 242 -6.96 13.47 12.67
N CYS A 243 -6.73 12.85 13.83
CA CYS A 243 -7.51 11.70 14.29
C CYS A 243 -8.99 12.08 14.44
N PRO A 244 -9.92 11.35 13.80
CA PRO A 244 -11.33 11.76 13.66
C PRO A 244 -12.09 11.68 15.00
N PHE A 245 -11.43 11.17 16.04
CA PHE A 245 -12.02 10.88 17.34
C PHE A 245 -12.48 12.15 18.08
N TYR A 246 -11.64 13.17 18.18
CA TYR A 246 -11.98 14.39 18.94
C TYR A 246 -12.93 15.32 18.19
N GLY A 247 -12.89 15.32 16.85
CA GLY A 247 -13.85 16.05 16.02
C GLY A 247 -15.30 15.63 16.24
N LEU A 248 -15.55 14.35 16.53
CA LEU A 248 -16.89 13.86 16.86
C LEU A 248 -17.39 14.37 18.22
N TYR A 249 -16.54 14.29 19.25
CA TYR A 249 -16.88 14.85 20.57
C TYR A 249 -17.14 16.35 20.48
N PHE A 250 -16.27 17.08 19.79
CA PHE A 250 -16.44 18.51 19.58
C PHE A 250 -17.76 18.84 18.87
N LYS A 251 -18.11 18.13 17.79
CA LYS A 251 -19.37 18.34 17.06
C LYS A 251 -20.61 18.12 17.92
N GLU A 252 -20.63 17.08 18.76
CA GLU A 252 -21.78 16.85 19.64
C GLU A 252 -21.85 17.90 20.76
N ILE A 253 -20.71 18.29 21.36
CA ILE A 253 -20.71 19.32 22.39
C ILE A 253 -21.09 20.69 21.82
N VAL A 254 -20.69 21.02 20.59
CA VAL A 254 -21.11 22.26 19.92
C VAL A 254 -22.63 22.35 19.76
N LYS A 255 -23.31 21.23 19.51
CA LYS A 255 -24.79 21.21 19.40
C LYS A 255 -25.47 21.53 20.72
N GLU A 256 -24.86 21.15 21.84
CA GLU A 256 -25.45 21.32 23.18
C GLU A 256 -24.99 22.60 23.89
N ARG A 257 -23.68 22.90 23.85
CA ARG A 257 -23.00 23.95 24.61
C ARG A 257 -21.77 24.50 23.86
N PRO A 258 -21.98 25.30 22.80
CA PRO A 258 -20.91 25.79 21.92
C PRO A 258 -19.83 26.57 22.68
N GLU A 259 -20.19 27.36 23.69
CA GLU A 259 -19.28 28.16 24.50
C GLU A 259 -18.28 27.34 25.33
N THR A 260 -18.60 26.08 25.61
CA THR A 260 -17.71 25.18 26.38
C THR A 260 -17.06 24.09 25.53
N ALA A 261 -17.38 24.02 24.23
CA ALA A 261 -17.02 22.88 23.39
C ALA A 261 -15.52 22.60 23.35
N VAL A 262 -14.70 23.65 23.13
CA VAL A 262 -13.24 23.52 23.10
C VAL A 262 -12.71 22.98 24.43
N LYS A 263 -13.11 23.62 25.54
CA LYS A 263 -12.64 23.26 26.89
C LYS A 263 -13.03 21.82 27.26
N THR A 264 -14.25 21.42 26.96
CA THR A 264 -14.77 20.08 27.26
C THR A 264 -14.10 19.03 26.39
N THR A 265 -13.90 19.28 25.10
CA THR A 265 -13.16 18.36 24.21
C THR A 265 -11.71 18.20 24.65
N SER A 266 -11.04 19.29 25.05
CA SER A 266 -9.67 19.24 25.59
C SER A 266 -9.60 18.41 26.88
N LEU A 267 -10.57 18.57 27.79
CA LEU A 267 -10.62 17.78 29.04
C LEU A 267 -10.83 16.29 28.77
N ILE A 268 -11.67 15.94 27.80
CA ILE A 268 -11.88 14.54 27.38
C ILE A 268 -10.59 13.95 26.82
N ALA A 269 -9.87 14.70 25.99
CA ALA A 269 -8.59 14.27 25.43
C ALA A 269 -7.54 14.04 26.53
N GLU A 270 -7.39 15.01 27.44
CA GLU A 270 -6.49 14.92 28.59
C GLU A 270 -6.80 13.70 29.47
N THR A 271 -8.06 13.51 29.82
CA THR A 271 -8.50 12.39 30.67
C THR A 271 -8.21 11.04 30.03
N LYS A 272 -8.48 10.90 28.73
CA LYS A 272 -8.25 9.65 28.00
C LYS A 272 -6.76 9.32 27.84
N LEU A 273 -5.91 10.32 27.74
CA LEU A 273 -4.46 10.14 27.61
C LEU A 273 -3.79 9.81 28.93
N LEU A 274 -4.24 10.42 30.02
CA LEU A 274 -3.66 10.21 31.33
C LEU A 274 -4.15 8.92 32.01
N LEU A 275 -5.16 8.23 31.45
CA LEU A 275 -5.72 6.96 31.93
C LEU A 275 -5.97 6.98 33.47
N ASN A 276 -6.43 8.12 34.00
CA ASN A 276 -6.63 8.38 35.43
C ASN A 276 -5.38 8.26 36.34
N SER A 277 -4.18 8.54 35.83
CA SER A 277 -2.97 8.59 36.66
C SER A 277 -3.02 9.77 37.65
N PRO A 278 -2.86 9.54 38.97
CA PRO A 278 -3.01 10.58 40.01
C PRO A 278 -1.83 11.57 40.05
N SER A 279 -0.82 11.37 39.21
CA SER A 279 0.38 12.20 39.11
C SER A 279 0.44 12.88 37.74
N ALA A 280 -0.52 13.74 37.43
CA ALA A 280 -0.30 14.74 36.39
C ALA A 280 0.56 15.87 37.01
N PRO A 281 1.74 16.19 36.46
CA PRO A 281 2.44 17.39 36.88
C PRO A 281 1.54 18.58 36.57
N SER A 282 1.51 19.55 37.49
CA SER A 282 0.82 20.84 37.38
C SER A 282 0.46 21.23 35.94
N GLY A 283 -0.83 21.13 35.59
CA GLY A 283 -1.48 21.60 34.36
C GLY A 283 -0.65 21.51 33.07
N LEU A 284 -1.07 20.66 32.13
CA LEU A 284 -0.51 20.67 30.77
C LEU A 284 -0.57 22.09 30.18
N SER A 285 0.55 22.56 29.63
CA SER A 285 0.56 23.83 28.88
C SER A 285 -0.35 23.73 27.66
N GLU A 286 -0.91 24.85 27.21
CA GLU A 286 -1.76 24.93 26.02
C GLU A 286 -1.09 24.31 24.79
N SER A 287 0.22 24.50 24.64
CA SER A 287 1.05 23.86 23.61
C SER A 287 1.13 22.34 23.72
N GLN A 288 1.17 21.78 24.94
CA GLN A 288 1.18 20.34 25.16
C GLN A 288 -0.19 19.73 24.86
N CYS A 289 -1.27 20.40 25.26
CA CYS A 289 -2.64 20.02 24.88
C CYS A 289 -2.84 20.05 23.36
N PHE A 290 -2.29 21.06 22.67
CA PHE A 290 -2.31 21.14 21.20
C PHE A 290 -1.46 20.05 20.53
N ALA A 291 -0.29 19.71 21.05
CA ALA A 291 0.53 18.60 20.53
C ALA A 291 -0.14 17.24 20.77
N ILE A 292 -0.89 17.12 21.87
CA ILE A 292 -1.70 15.96 22.24
C ILE A 292 -2.92 15.78 21.32
N LEU A 293 -3.64 16.87 21.05
CA LEU A 293 -4.80 16.92 20.15
C LEU A 293 -4.38 16.83 18.67
N GLY A 294 -3.23 17.39 18.34
CA GLY A 294 -2.60 17.38 17.04
C GLY A 294 -1.67 16.19 16.88
N SER A 295 -2.24 14.98 16.75
CA SER A 295 -1.52 13.75 16.37
C SER A 295 -0.97 13.80 14.93
N LEU A 296 -0.50 14.96 14.48
CA LEU A 296 -0.23 15.34 13.09
C LEU A 296 1.21 15.79 12.81
N ILE A 297 2.11 15.77 13.80
CA ILE A 297 3.53 16.02 13.53
C ILE A 297 4.26 14.72 13.83
N GLN A 298 4.75 14.07 12.76
CA GLN A 298 5.79 13.06 12.86
C GLN A 298 6.91 13.60 13.76
N THR A 299 6.97 13.17 15.01
CA THR A 299 8.26 13.14 15.69
C THR A 299 9.06 12.09 14.93
N ARG A 300 10.17 12.51 14.31
CA ARG A 300 11.23 11.60 13.90
C ARG A 300 11.71 10.91 15.17
N LEU A 301 11.07 9.82 15.55
CA LEU A 301 11.51 8.99 16.67
C LEU A 301 12.69 8.16 16.17
N GLY A 302 13.87 8.79 16.16
CA GLY A 302 15.11 8.06 16.28
C GLY A 302 15.01 7.21 17.54
N HIS A 303 14.96 5.89 17.37
CA HIS A 303 14.73 4.86 18.38
C HIS A 303 13.33 4.79 19.02
N PRO A 304 12.41 3.96 18.47
CA PRO A 304 11.22 3.55 19.20
C PRO A 304 11.48 2.30 20.04
N SER A 305 10.99 2.33 21.29
CA SER A 305 10.68 1.12 22.05
C SER A 305 9.58 0.35 21.31
N THR A 306 9.79 -0.95 21.14
CA THR A 306 9.10 -1.86 20.20
C THR A 306 7.57 -1.93 20.38
N GLN A 307 7.05 -1.57 21.56
CA GLN A 307 5.62 -1.68 21.89
C GLN A 307 4.76 -0.50 21.41
N ASN A 308 5.26 0.73 21.51
CA ASN A 308 4.50 1.92 21.08
C ASN A 308 4.40 2.01 19.56
N LEU A 309 5.43 1.55 18.85
CA LEU A 309 5.40 1.41 17.40
C LEU A 309 4.32 0.41 17.00
N LEU A 310 4.17 -0.74 17.68
CA LEU A 310 3.23 -1.78 17.31
C LEU A 310 1.76 -1.29 17.33
N HIS A 311 1.37 -0.55 18.38
CA HIS A 311 0.00 -0.04 18.52
C HIS A 311 -0.36 1.09 17.55
N VAL A 312 0.60 1.99 17.28
CA VAL A 312 0.43 3.05 16.29
C VAL A 312 0.38 2.44 14.89
N THR A 313 1.29 1.52 14.58
CA THR A 313 1.46 0.94 13.24
C THR A 313 0.34 -0.04 12.87
N GLN A 314 -0.25 -0.77 13.83
CA GLN A 314 -1.42 -1.63 13.63
C GLN A 314 -2.66 -0.85 13.13
N HIS A 315 -2.73 0.46 13.36
CA HIS A 315 -3.81 1.32 12.88
C HIS A 315 -3.44 2.17 11.64
N ILE A 316 -2.15 2.26 11.27
CA ILE A 316 -1.62 3.40 10.48
C ILE A 316 -0.83 2.98 9.23
N ALA A 317 -0.35 1.74 9.10
CA ALA A 317 0.61 1.41 8.05
C ALA A 317 -0.01 0.89 6.73
N CYS A 318 -0.19 1.81 5.79
CA CYS A 318 0.11 1.50 4.38
C CYS A 318 1.56 1.92 4.12
N SER A 319 2.42 1.03 3.62
CA SER A 319 3.74 1.43 3.09
C SER A 319 3.68 1.44 1.58
N LEU A 320 3.40 2.60 0.99
CA LEU A 320 3.70 2.79 -0.43
C LEU A 320 5.21 2.67 -0.63
N ILE A 321 5.67 1.46 -1.00
CA ILE A 321 7.01 1.27 -1.55
C ILE A 321 6.91 1.68 -2.99
N TRP A 322 7.05 2.97 -3.22
CA TRP A 322 7.37 3.42 -4.56
C TRP A 322 8.79 2.97 -4.87
N LEU A 323 8.96 2.34 -6.02
CA LEU A 323 10.24 2.22 -6.70
C LEU A 323 10.23 3.30 -7.79
N GLU A 324 10.93 4.42 -7.58
CA GLU A 324 11.28 5.30 -8.70
C GLU A 324 12.57 4.80 -9.32
N ASN A 325 12.55 4.78 -10.65
CA ASN A 325 13.76 4.87 -11.46
C ASN A 325 13.69 6.17 -12.26
#